data_AF-A0A3D0DWT6-F1
#
_entry.id   AF-A0A3D0DWT6-F1
#
_cell.length_a   1.000
_cell.length_b   1.000
_cell.length_c   1.000
_cell.angle_alpha   90.00
_cell.angle_beta   90.00
_cell.angle_gamma   90.00
#
_symmetry.space_group_name_H-M   'P 1'
#
loop_
_entity.id
_entity.type
_entity.pdbx_description
1 polymer ?
#
loop_
_entity_poly.entity_id
_entity_poly.type
_entity_poly.pdbx_seq_one_letter_code
_entity_poly.pdbx_strand_id
1 'polypeptide(L)' 'MHFDLPIEHDVSLQRFNTFGLPARARHYLRVVDAAQLERLHGHAPLAGVPRFVLGV' A
#
# COMPACT_ATOMS: atom_id res chain seq x y z
N MET A 1 2.56 21.25 4.72
CA MET A 1 1.26 20.57 4.78
C MET A 1 1.51 19.07 4.66
N HIS A 2 1.27 18.29 5.72
CA HIS A 2 1.46 16.84 5.71
C HIS A 2 0.23 16.24 5.02
N PHE A 3 0.32 15.97 3.71
CA PHE A 3 -0.76 15.30 3.00
C PHE A 3 -0.72 13.83 3.39
N ASP A 4 -1.68 13.43 4.24
CA ASP A 4 -1.86 12.07 4.69
C ASP A 4 -1.96 11.10 3.50
N LEU A 5 -1.45 9.88 3.67
CA LEU A 5 -1.50 8.85 2.64
C LEU A 5 -2.87 8.17 2.69
N PRO A 6 -3.56 7.94 1.55
CA PRO A 6 -4.85 7.28 1.54
C PRO A 6 -4.68 5.76 1.73
N ILE A 7 -4.25 5.36 2.93
CA ILE A 7 -4.00 3.96 3.29
C ILE A 7 -5.35 3.33 3.64
N GLU A 8 -5.71 2.30 2.89
CA GLU A 8 -6.84 1.44 3.19
C GLU A 8 -6.38 0.28 4.08
N HIS A 9 -7.27 -0.19 4.94
CA HIS A 9 -6.98 -1.28 5.87
C HIS A 9 -7.79 -2.52 5.51
N ASP A 10 -7.20 -3.68 5.77
CA ASP A 10 -7.85 -4.98 5.61
C ASP A 10 -8.44 -5.21 4.20
N VAL A 11 -7.65 -4.89 3.17
CA VAL A 11 -8.06 -4.97 1.76
C VAL A 11 -7.88 -6.39 1.22
N SER A 12 -8.90 -6.93 0.55
CA SER A 12 -8.79 -8.20 -0.17
C SER A 12 -7.84 -8.07 -1.36
N LEU A 13 -6.81 -8.92 -1.38
CA LEU A 13 -5.83 -9.00 -2.45
C LEU A 13 -6.29 -9.89 -3.62
N GLN A 14 -7.45 -10.52 -3.52
CA GLN A 14 -7.93 -11.50 -4.49
C GLN A 14 -8.00 -10.93 -5.92
N ARG A 15 -8.49 -9.69 -6.06
CA ARG A 15 -8.59 -9.01 -7.36
C ARG A 15 -7.24 -8.52 -7.93
N PHE A 16 -6.18 -8.57 -7.12
CA PHE A 16 -4.85 -8.11 -7.49
C PHE A 16 -3.89 -9.28 -7.78
N ASN A 17 -4.38 -10.53 -7.74
CA ASN A 17 -3.59 -11.70 -8.09
C ASN A 17 -4.36 -12.61 -9.05
N THR A 18 -3.68 -13.10 -10.10
CA THR A 18 -4.30 -13.94 -11.15
C THR A 18 -4.65 -15.35 -10.68
N PHE A 19 -4.03 -15.82 -9.59
CA PHE A 19 -4.40 -17.08 -8.95
C PHE A 19 -5.76 -17.02 -8.24
N GLY A 20 -6.31 -15.82 -7.99
CA GLY A 20 -7.56 -15.63 -7.27
C GLY A 20 -7.52 -16.08 -5.81
N LEU A 21 -6.34 -16.09 -5.18
CA LEU A 21 -6.17 -16.53 -3.80
C LEU A 21 -6.76 -15.52 -2.80
N PRO A 22 -7.44 -15.99 -1.73
CA PRO A 22 -8.03 -15.13 -0.70
C PRO A 22 -6.96 -14.66 0.30
N ALA A 23 -6.15 -13.67 -0.10
CA ALA A 23 -5.20 -12.98 0.77
C ALA A 23 -5.72 -11.59 1.17
N ARG A 24 -5.25 -11.04 2.31
CA ARG A 24 -5.64 -9.71 2.80
C ARG A 24 -4.40 -8.88 3.17
N ALA A 25 -4.38 -7.62 2.74
CA ALA A 25 -3.38 -6.65 3.15
C ALA A 25 -3.86 -5.89 4.39
N ARG A 26 -3.06 -5.89 5.46
CA ARG A 26 -3.34 -5.08 6.66
C ARG A 26 -3.32 -3.58 6.36
N HIS A 27 -2.45 -3.17 5.44
CA HIS A 27 -2.29 -1.80 4.95
C HIS A 27 -2.12 -1.87 3.43
N TYR A 28 -2.95 -1.13 2.70
CA TYR A 28 -2.93 -1.05 1.26
C TYR A 28 -2.85 0.42 0.84
N LEU A 29 -1.90 0.73 -0.04
CA LEU A 29 -1.77 2.05 -0.63
C LEU A 29 -1.77 1.88 -2.16
N ARG A 30 -2.75 2.47 -2.83
CA ARG A 30 -2.71 2.60 -4.28
C ARG A 30 -1.82 3.79 -4.65
N VAL A 31 -0.69 3.49 -5.26
CA VAL A 31 0.25 4.49 -5.79
C VAL A 31 -0.19 4.88 -7.20
N VAL A 32 -0.47 6.16 -7.41
CA VAL A 32 -0.87 6.77 -8.69
C VAL A 32 0.11 7.86 -9.13
N ASP A 33 0.98 8.34 -8.24
CA ASP A 33 2.03 9.31 -8.53
C ASP A 33 3.31 9.05 -7.72
N ALA A 34 4.44 9.60 -8.18
CA ALA A 34 5.73 9.43 -7.50
C ALA A 34 5.82 10.20 -6.16
N ALA A 35 5.06 11.30 -6.00
CA ALA A 35 5.07 12.07 -4.77
C ALA A 35 4.46 11.30 -3.58
N GLN A 36 3.61 10.31 -3.83
CA GLN A 36 3.14 9.37 -2.81
C GLN A 36 4.26 8.46 -2.30
N LEU A 37 5.22 8.07 -3.14
CA LEU A 37 6.35 7.24 -2.71
C LEU A 37 7.30 8.01 -1.79
N GLU A 38 7.58 9.27 -2.11
CA GLU A 38 8.38 10.16 -1.27
C GLU A 38 7.72 10.38 0.11
N ARG A 39 6.39 10.58 0.11
CA ARG A 39 5.63 10.69 1.37
C ARG A 39 5.64 9.39 2.16
N LEU A 40 5.48 8.24 1.51
CA LEU A 40 5.58 6.92 2.16
C LEU A 40 6.96 6.69 2.76
N HIS A 41 8.03 7.13 2.09
CA HIS A 41 9.39 7.03 2.60
C HIS A 41 9.58 7.86 3.89
N GLY A 42 9.00 9.06 3.95
CA GLY A 42 9.05 9.93 5.13
C GLY A 42 8.06 9.59 6.26
N HIS A 43 7.21 8.58 6.10
CA HIS A 43 6.12 8.30 7.05
C HIS A 43 6.61 7.42 8.21
N ALA A 44 6.99 8.06 9.32
CA ALA A 44 7.57 7.40 10.49
C ALA A 44 6.77 6.18 11.01
N PRO A 45 5.42 6.20 11.08
CA PRO A 45 4.65 5.03 11.50
C PRO A 45 4.83 3.78 10.64
N LEU A 46 5.26 3.92 9.37
CA LEU A 46 5.43 2.82 8.43
C LEU A 46 6.90 2.46 8.16
N ALA A 47 7.85 3.13 8.82
CA ALA A 47 9.27 2.97 8.55
C ALA A 47 9.78 1.52 8.73
N GLY A 48 9.16 0.74 9.62
CA GLY A 48 9.50 -0.67 9.89
C GLY A 48 8.56 -1.69 9.27
N VAL A 49 7.55 -1.27 8.51
CA VAL A 49 6.55 -2.19 7.95
C VAL A 49 7.10 -2.85 6.68
N PRO A 50 7.10 -4.19 6.57
CA PRO A 50 7.56 -4.87 5.36
C PRO A 50 6.68 -4.48 4.16
N ARG A 51 7.32 -4.24 3.02
CA ARG A 51 6.65 -3.78 1.80
C ARG A 51 6.49 -4.94 0.83
N PHE A 52 5.28 -5.09 0.31
CA PHE A 52 4.98 -6.00 -0.77
C PHE A 52 4.43 -5.19 -1.94
N VAL A 53 5.22 -5.05 -3.00
CA VAL A 53 4.87 -4.26 -4.18
C VAL A 53 4.19 -5.16 -5.20
N LEU A 54 2.99 -4.77 -5.61
CA LEU A 54 2.22 -5.44 -6.64
C LEU A 54 2.34 -4.66 -7.94
N GLY A 55 2.55 -5.37 -9.05
CA GLY A 55 2.47 -4.81 -10.40
C GLY A 55 1.03 -4.76 -10.92
N VAL A 56 0.90 -4.30 -12.16
CA VAL A 56 -0.27 -4.54 -13.02
C VAL A 56 -0.13 -5.86 -13.77
#